data_AF-A0A257GX34-F1
#
_entry.id   AF-A0A257GX34-F1
#
_cell.length_a   1.000
_cell.length_b   1.000
_cell.length_c   1.000
_cell.angle_alpha   90.00
_cell.angle_beta   90.00
_cell.angle_gamma   90.00
#
_symmetry.space_group_name_H-M   'P 1'
#
loop_
_entity.id
_entity.type
_entity.pdbx_description
1 polymer ?
#
loop_
_entity_poly.entity_id
_entity_poly.type
_entity_poly.pdbx_seq_one_letter_code
_entity_poly.pdbx_strand_id
1 'polypeptide(L)'
;MIQMQSRLDVADNTGAKSVMCIKVLGGSKRRYASIGDIIKVSIKEAAPRGRVKKGEVYSAVVVRTAKGVRRQDGSLVKFDGNAA
;
A
#
# COMPACT_ATOMS: atom_id res chain seq x y z
N MET A 1 -4.11 7.34 4.05
CA MET A 1 -5.21 7.24 3.06
C MET A 1 -4.56 7.06 1.72
N ILE A 2 -4.88 5.98 1.04
CA ILE A 2 -4.24 5.57 -0.21
C ILE A 2 -5.26 5.62 -1.33
N GLN A 3 -4.89 6.16 -2.48
CA GLN A 3 -5.74 6.21 -3.67
C GLN A 3 -4.96 5.71 -4.89
N MET A 4 -5.62 5.66 -6.04
CA MET A 4 -4.92 5.40 -7.31
C MET A 4 -3.76 6.37 -7.49
N GLN A 5 -2.66 5.88 -8.07
CA GLN A 5 -1.39 6.59 -8.29
C GLN A 5 -0.61 6.97 -7.02
N SER A 6 -1.09 6.62 -5.82
CA SER A 6 -0.30 6.76 -4.60
C SER A 6 0.92 5.83 -4.63
N ARG A 7 2.11 6.35 -4.33
CA ARG A 7 3.30 5.54 -4.06
C ARG A 7 3.33 5.10 -2.59
N LEU A 8 3.74 3.86 -2.37
CA LEU A 8 3.93 3.28 -1.05
C LEU A 8 5.28 2.59 -0.98
N ASP A 9 5.88 2.62 0.20
CA ASP A 9 7.05 1.79 0.52
C ASP A 9 6.60 0.35 0.73
N VAL A 10 7.44 -0.59 0.31
CA VAL A 10 7.16 -2.02 0.53
C VAL A 10 7.74 -2.45 1.87
N ALA A 11 6.90 -3.05 2.71
CA ALA A 11 7.29 -3.53 4.04
C ALA A 11 7.40 -5.07 4.09
N ASP A 12 8.15 -5.66 3.16
CA ASP A 12 8.36 -7.10 3.05
C ASP A 12 9.80 -7.48 2.66
N ASN A 13 10.06 -8.78 2.48
CA ASN A 13 11.35 -9.32 2.01
C ASN A 13 11.30 -9.85 0.57
N THR A 14 10.36 -9.41 -0.27
CA THR A 14 10.28 -9.82 -1.69
C THR A 14 11.36 -9.17 -2.54
N GLY A 15 11.88 -8.02 -2.08
CA GLY A 15 12.85 -7.21 -2.79
C GLY A 15 12.23 -6.07 -3.62
N ALA A 16 10.90 -5.89 -3.59
CA ALA A 16 10.33 -4.60 -4.01
C ALA A 16 10.69 -3.51 -3.00
N LYS A 17 10.97 -2.29 -3.48
CA LYS A 17 11.28 -1.13 -2.65
C LYS A 17 10.12 -0.15 -2.59
N SER A 18 9.57 0.16 -3.76
CA SER A 18 8.41 1.04 -3.89
C SER A 18 7.40 0.51 -4.90
N VAL A 19 6.13 0.73 -4.59
CA VAL A 19 4.99 0.31 -5.41
C VAL A 19 4.05 1.49 -5.64
N MET A 20 3.26 1.42 -6.70
CA MET A 20 2.20 2.39 -6.99
C MET A 20 0.86 1.68 -6.98
N CYS A 21 -0.10 2.20 -6.20
CA CYS A 21 -1.48 1.74 -6.23
C CYS A 21 -2.10 2.04 -7.60
N ILE A 22 -2.64 1.01 -8.24
CA ILE A 22 -3.34 1.12 -9.53
C ILE A 22 -4.85 0.91 -9.39
N LYS A 23 -5.30 0.24 -8.32
CA LYS A 23 -6.73 0.06 -8.03
C LYS A 23 -6.96 -0.20 -6.54
N VAL A 24 -7.92 0.50 -5.96
CA VAL A 24 -8.49 0.17 -4.65
C VAL A 24 -9.61 -0.87 -4.83
N LEU A 25 -9.54 -2.00 -4.15
CA LEU A 25 -10.52 -3.09 -4.26
C LEU A 25 -11.68 -2.90 -3.26
N GLY A 26 -12.83 -3.54 -3.53
CA GLY A 26 -14.00 -3.49 -2.63
C GLY A 26 -15.13 -2.54 -3.07
N GLY A 27 -15.26 -2.25 -4.37
CA GLY A 27 -16.42 -1.56 -4.94
C GLY A 27 -16.10 -0.66 -6.13
N SER A 28 -17.11 -0.38 -6.96
CA SER A 28 -16.97 0.47 -8.16
C SER A 28 -16.68 1.94 -7.83
N LYS A 29 -17.28 2.46 -6.76
CA LYS A 29 -17.14 3.87 -6.32
C LYS A 29 -16.09 4.08 -5.22
N ARG A 30 -15.35 3.03 -4.84
CA ARG A 30 -14.39 3.12 -3.73
C ARG A 30 -13.16 3.93 -4.16
N ARG A 31 -12.93 5.05 -3.49
CA ARG A 31 -11.85 6.01 -3.81
C ARG A 31 -10.58 5.80 -2.98
N TYR A 32 -10.73 5.34 -1.75
CA TYR A 32 -9.65 5.31 -0.77
C TYR A 32 -9.52 3.96 -0.07
N ALA A 33 -8.28 3.59 0.20
CA ALA A 33 -7.87 2.51 1.07
C ALA A 33 -7.28 3.05 2.40
N SER A 34 -7.52 2.28 3.45
CA SER A 34 -7.07 2.42 4.83
C SER A 34 -6.27 1.19 5.24
N ILE A 35 -5.72 1.21 6.46
CA ILE A 35 -4.97 0.06 7.01
C ILE A 35 -5.86 -1.19 7.00
N GLY A 36 -5.33 -2.31 6.49
CA GLY A 36 -6.02 -3.58 6.33
C GLY A 36 -6.68 -3.78 4.95
N ASP A 37 -6.80 -2.73 4.14
CA ASP A 37 -7.41 -2.86 2.81
C ASP A 37 -6.47 -3.47 1.78
N ILE A 38 -7.03 -4.31 0.91
CA ILE A 38 -6.32 -4.88 -0.24
C ILE A 38 -6.38 -3.92 -1.44
N ILE A 39 -5.22 -3.66 -2.03
CA ILE A 39 -5.06 -2.84 -3.23
C ILE A 39 -4.31 -3.62 -4.31
N LYS A 40 -4.54 -3.27 -5.58
CA LYS A 40 -3.66 -3.68 -6.67
C LYS A 40 -2.55 -2.67 -6.82
N VAL A 41 -1.33 -3.16 -6.93
CA VAL A 41 -0.12 -2.34 -7.02
C VAL A 41 0.74 -2.77 -8.20
N SER A 42 1.45 -1.81 -8.80
CA SER A 42 2.52 -2.07 -9.75
C SER A 42 3.87 -1.76 -9.11
N ILE A 43 4.86 -2.61 -9.32
CA ILE A 43 6.21 -2.42 -8.78
C ILE A 43 6.91 -1.31 -9.56
N LYS A 44 7.41 -0.30 -8.84
CA LYS A 44 8.14 0.83 -9.45
C LYS A 44 9.63 0.71 -9.27
N GLU A 45 10.07 0.18 -8.13
CA GLU A 45 11.48 -0.09 -7.84
C GLU A 45 11.62 -1.46 -7.20
N ALA A 46 12.58 -2.24 -7.69
CA ALA A 46 12.91 -3.56 -7.20
C ALA A 46 14.43 -3.71 -7.05
N ALA A 47 14.85 -4.52 -6.10
CA ALA A 47 16.25 -4.90 -5.93
C ALA A 47 16.70 -5.81 -7.10
N PRO A 48 17.95 -5.71 -7.57
CA PRO A 48 18.43 -6.48 -8.73
C PRO A 48 18.34 -8.01 -8.60
N ARG A 49 18.38 -8.54 -7.38
CA ARG A 49 18.25 -9.98 -7.08
C ARG A 49 16.96 -10.31 -6.30
N GLY A 50 15.98 -9.41 -6.35
CA GLY A 50 14.68 -9.61 -5.71
C GLY A 50 13.86 -10.70 -6.42
N ARG A 51 12.86 -11.24 -5.70
CA ARG A 51 11.91 -12.22 -6.25
C ARG A 51 10.94 -11.63 -7.26
N VAL A 52 10.87 -10.30 -7.32
CA VAL A 52 9.90 -9.53 -8.10
C VAL A 52 10.60 -8.52 -9.00
N LYS A 53 9.98 -8.17 -10.13
CA LYS A 53 10.54 -7.29 -11.15
C LYS A 53 9.75 -5.99 -11.27
N LYS A 54 10.44 -4.93 -11.71
CA LYS A 54 9.81 -3.64 -12.03
C LYS A 54 8.72 -3.84 -13.09
N GLY A 55 7.56 -3.25 -12.85
CA GLY A 55 6.40 -3.31 -13.76
C GLY A 55 5.40 -4.43 -13.45
N GLU A 56 5.79 -5.45 -12.69
CA GLU A 56 4.86 -6.52 -12.30
C GLU A 56 3.74 -5.99 -11.40
N VAL A 57 2.58 -6.66 -11.47
CA VAL A 57 1.36 -6.27 -10.75
C VAL A 57 1.02 -7.31 -9.70
N TYR A 58 0.81 -6.86 -8.47
CA TYR A 58 0.47 -7.70 -7.33
C TYR A 58 -0.73 -7.16 -6.55
N SER A 59 -1.30 -8.00 -5.70
CA SER A 59 -2.15 -7.55 -4.60
C SER A 59 -1.27 -7.25 -3.40
N ALA A 60 -1.55 -6.16 -2.69
CA ALA A 60 -0.86 -5.79 -1.45
C ALA A 60 -1.88 -5.36 -0.39
N VAL A 61 -1.49 -5.44 0.89
CA VAL A 61 -2.31 -5.02 2.04
C VAL A 61 -1.70 -3.76 2.62
N VAL A 62 -2.50 -2.71 2.78
CA VAL A 62 -2.00 -1.47 3.40
C VAL A 62 -1.75 -1.72 4.89
N VAL A 63 -0.50 -1.57 5.35
CA VAL A 63 -0.12 -1.82 6.76
C VAL A 63 0.14 -0.53 7.55
N ARG A 64 0.61 0.53 6.89
CA ARG A 64 0.84 1.85 7.52
C ARG A 64 0.22 2.95 6.69
N THR A 65 -0.35 3.96 7.35
CA THR A 65 -0.75 5.19 6.67
C THR A 65 -0.45 6.44 7.48
N ALA A 66 -0.04 7.50 6.79
CA ALA A 66 0.18 8.82 7.38
C ALA A 66 -1.09 9.56 7.77
N LYS A 67 -2.26 9.15 7.26
CA LYS A 67 -3.56 9.69 7.72
C LYS A 67 -3.90 9.20 9.14
N GLY A 68 -3.41 8.02 9.49
CA GLY A 68 -3.77 7.32 10.72
C GLY A 68 -5.15 6.65 10.66
N VAL A 69 -5.46 5.92 11.73
CA VAL A 69 -6.71 5.19 11.95
C VAL A 69 -7.20 5.44 13.38
N ARG A 70 -8.51 5.60 13.54
CA ARG A 70 -9.15 5.69 14.86
C ARG A 70 -9.61 4.31 15.29
N ARG A 71 -9.26 3.93 16.52
CA ARG A 71 -9.69 2.67 17.14
C ARG A 71 -11.04 2.86 17.84
N GLN A 72 -11.69 1.74 18.15
CA GLN A 72 -13.01 1.73 18.80
C GLN A 72 -12.98 2.35 20.21
N ASP A 73 -11.85 2.23 20.90
CA ASP A 73 -11.59 2.87 22.20
C ASP A 73 -11.39 4.40 22.12
N GLY A 74 -11.46 4.97 20.91
CA GLY A 74 -11.28 6.40 20.66
C GLY A 74 -9.85 6.84 20.42
N SER A 75 -8.85 5.99 20.67
CA SER A 75 -7.43 6.29 20.42
C SER A 75 -7.12 6.41 18.93
N LEU A 76 -6.06 7.15 18.59
CA LEU A 76 -5.61 7.39 17.22
C LEU A 76 -4.21 6.82 17.02
N VAL A 77 -4.00 6.04 15.95
CA VAL A 77 -2.68 5.56 15.55
C VAL A 77 -2.30 6.18 14.21
N LYS A 78 -1.15 6.84 14.15
CA LYS A 78 -0.62 7.50 12.95
C LYS A 78 0.83 7.06 12.74
N PHE A 79 1.20 6.83 11.49
CA PHE A 79 2.57 6.50 11.09
C PHE A 79 3.17 7.66 10.30
N ASP A 80 4.50 7.71 10.21
CA ASP A 80 5.18 8.78 9.46
C ASP A 80 5.04 8.59 7.93
N GLY A 81 4.93 7.34 7.49
CA GLY A 81 4.87 6.95 6.08
C GLY A 81 3.71 6.02 5.72
N ASN A 82 3.51 5.85 4.41
CA ASN A 82 2.55 4.89 3.86
C ASN A 82 3.30 3.64 3.40
N ALA A 83 2.84 2.47 3.82
CA ALA A 83 3.45 1.21 3.42
C ALA A 83 2.41 0.12 3.15
N ALA A 84 2.76 -0.77 2.24
CA ALA A 84 2.00 -1.97 1.89
C ALA A 84 2.92 -3.17 1.63
#